data_AF-A0A969Q8E5-F1
#
_entry.id   AF-A0A969Q8E5-F1
#
_cell.length_a   1.000
_cell.length_b   1.000
_cell.length_c   1.000
_cell.angle_alpha   90.00
_cell.angle_beta   90.00
_cell.angle_gamma   90.00
#
_symmetry.space_group_name_H-M   'P 1'
#
loop_
_entity.id
_entity.type
_entity.pdbx_description
1 polymer ?
#
loop_
_entity_poly.entity_id
_entity_poly.type
_entity_poly.pdbx_seq_one_letter_code
_entity_poly.pdbx_strand_id
1 'polypeptide(L)'
;MTAGTDPLTGIRTASQLNLSDPGDSLSTARNIGVADNNRLTFNDFVGVDDNNDYYRFTINSNSDLSLRIDALNGAGIELIQDKNRNGKADYDEYLGGDYASAGASGEINLFGLTPGDYYVEVYSYFGYKNYNLNLAATPATGFSSNYGYGLVDANAAVARAFNSPVKFPEVPNLGRNDWARDIVNAPEVWQGGITGNGIVVAVVDSGVDYTHLDLDANIWQNADEIPNNRIDDDRNGFIDDIRGWDFVSYDNNPIDEGVVIDGKLFGHGTHVAGAIAAERNGFHITGVAPNAKIMPVRVLPTNGGSWIDLAAGIRYAADNGANVINLSLGNYRSPVSIVDDAIQYANNKGSVVIMAAGNYDLPQPDYPATNADRFGIAVGGIDRNNRMYEYSNRAGFRTLDYVVAPGVDIVSTTPYNTYNTYSGTSMATPHVAGVAALVLNANPKLTPAQVEQILISTANPNRVTV
;
A
#
# COMPACT_ATOMS: atom_id res chain seq x y z
N MET A 1 48.77 33.40 -19.01
CA MET A 1 47.53 34.18 -19.06
C MET A 1 46.68 33.74 -17.88
N THR A 2 46.44 34.69 -16.98
CA THR A 2 45.49 34.72 -15.85
C THR A 2 44.87 33.41 -15.33
N ALA A 3 45.22 33.10 -14.08
CA ALA A 3 44.47 32.25 -13.18
C ALA A 3 43.03 32.75 -13.03
N GLY A 4 42.06 31.83 -13.12
CA GLY A 4 40.70 32.02 -12.64
C GLY A 4 40.57 31.35 -11.27
N THR A 5 40.43 32.17 -10.22
CA THR A 5 40.19 31.75 -8.83
C THR A 5 38.71 31.51 -8.58
N ASP A 6 38.39 30.59 -7.65
CA ASP A 6 37.06 30.46 -7.05
C ASP A 6 36.68 31.80 -6.35
N PRO A 7 35.45 32.32 -6.57
CA PRO A 7 35.06 33.64 -6.09
C PRO A 7 34.86 33.76 -4.57
N LEU A 8 35.05 32.69 -3.78
CA LEU A 8 35.14 32.82 -2.32
C LEU A 8 36.45 32.30 -1.69
N THR A 9 37.22 31.37 -2.28
CA THR A 9 38.53 30.96 -1.67
C THR A 9 39.68 30.55 -2.59
N GLY A 10 39.50 30.17 -3.85
CA GLY A 10 40.61 29.98 -4.80
C GLY A 10 41.56 28.80 -4.52
N ILE A 11 41.17 27.59 -4.94
CA ILE A 11 41.96 26.34 -5.11
C ILE A 11 42.55 25.72 -3.83
N ARG A 12 42.20 24.43 -3.59
CA ARG A 12 43.00 23.53 -2.74
C ARG A 12 43.41 22.27 -3.54
N THR A 13 44.65 21.84 -3.34
CA THR A 13 45.15 20.51 -3.75
C THR A 13 44.91 19.50 -2.63
N ALA A 14 44.79 18.21 -2.96
CA ALA A 14 44.51 17.07 -2.07
C ALA A 14 45.30 17.01 -0.73
N SER A 15 46.40 17.74 -0.58
CA SER A 15 47.16 17.86 0.68
C SER A 15 46.50 18.74 1.76
N GLN A 16 45.34 19.33 1.51
CA GLN A 16 44.60 20.17 2.47
C GLN A 16 43.26 19.58 2.96
N LEU A 17 42.96 18.31 2.65
CA LEU A 17 41.73 17.56 3.02
C LEU A 17 41.51 17.40 4.55
N ASN A 18 42.44 17.83 5.39
CA ASN A 18 42.36 17.61 6.83
C ASN A 18 41.57 18.72 7.56
N LEU A 19 40.26 18.50 7.73
CA LEU A 19 39.40 18.77 8.92
C LEU A 19 37.93 19.14 8.59
N SER A 20 37.57 19.40 7.33
CA SER A 20 36.21 19.81 6.92
C SER A 20 35.54 18.95 5.86
N ASP A 21 36.27 17.96 5.34
CA ASP A 21 35.84 17.00 4.34
C ASP A 21 34.72 16.08 4.90
N PRO A 22 33.58 15.92 4.19
CA PRO A 22 32.50 14.98 4.51
C PRO A 22 32.95 13.53 4.61
N GLY A 23 34.03 13.15 3.93
CA GLY A 23 34.66 11.83 3.96
C GLY A 23 34.00 10.82 3.02
N ASP A 24 34.79 9.87 2.52
CA ASP A 24 34.42 8.90 1.46
C ASP A 24 33.69 7.63 1.93
N SER A 25 33.17 7.57 3.16
CA SER A 25 32.47 6.38 3.66
C SER A 25 31.47 6.69 4.76
N LEU A 26 30.48 5.80 4.99
CA LEU A 26 29.57 5.91 6.13
C LEU A 26 30.30 6.02 7.48
N SER A 27 31.44 5.33 7.63
CA SER A 27 32.22 5.34 8.88
C SER A 27 32.96 6.65 9.13
N THR A 28 33.28 7.39 8.07
CA THR A 28 33.98 8.68 8.11
C THR A 28 33.05 9.86 7.87
N ALA A 29 31.76 9.60 7.68
CA ALA A 29 30.75 10.58 7.34
C ALA A 29 30.73 11.75 8.31
N ARG A 30 30.72 12.97 7.77
CA ARG A 30 30.58 14.18 8.57
C ARG A 30 29.24 14.21 9.25
N ASN A 31 29.27 14.20 10.59
CA ASN A 31 28.07 14.33 11.40
C ASN A 31 27.55 15.77 11.34
N ILE A 32 26.39 15.95 10.72
CA ILE A 32 25.70 17.24 10.59
C ILE A 32 24.61 17.45 11.65
N GLY A 33 24.49 16.53 12.61
CA GLY A 33 23.60 16.63 13.75
C GLY A 33 22.18 16.17 13.47
N VAL A 34 21.21 16.77 14.16
CA VAL A 34 19.80 16.44 14.03
C VAL A 34 19.21 17.21 12.87
N ALA A 35 18.59 16.50 11.93
CA ALA A 35 17.74 17.13 10.93
C ALA A 35 16.38 17.46 11.55
N ASP A 36 16.02 18.73 11.54
CA ASP A 36 14.73 19.23 12.02
C ASP A 36 14.13 20.24 11.02
N ASN A 37 13.12 20.99 11.45
CA ASN A 37 12.45 22.00 10.63
C ASN A 37 13.40 23.08 10.07
N ASN A 38 14.62 23.21 10.60
CA ASN A 38 15.60 24.14 10.09
C ASN A 38 16.36 23.50 8.92
N ARG A 39 16.34 24.18 7.78
CA ARG A 39 17.14 23.78 6.62
C ARG A 39 18.63 23.89 6.97
N LEU A 40 19.32 22.76 6.93
CA LEU A 40 20.78 22.65 6.96
C LEU A 40 21.31 22.84 5.53
N THR A 41 22.38 23.61 5.40
CA THR A 41 23.01 23.87 4.08
C THR A 41 24.51 23.70 4.18
N PHE A 42 25.07 22.92 3.26
CA PHE A 42 26.51 22.66 3.13
C PHE A 42 26.98 22.99 1.72
N ASN A 43 28.20 23.51 1.59
CA ASN A 43 28.85 23.74 0.30
C ASN A 43 30.11 22.90 0.29
N ASP A 44 30.26 22.05 -0.71
CA ASP A 44 31.43 21.21 -0.86
C ASP A 44 31.71 20.86 -2.34
N PHE A 45 32.68 19.97 -2.57
CA PHE A 45 33.02 19.49 -3.89
C PHE A 45 33.27 17.98 -3.91
N VAL A 46 32.89 17.32 -5.01
CA VAL A 46 33.31 15.94 -5.33
C VAL A 46 34.07 15.93 -6.65
N GLY A 47 35.02 15.02 -6.83
CA GLY A 47 35.83 14.90 -8.03
C GLY A 47 36.79 13.72 -8.00
N VAL A 48 37.71 13.66 -8.96
CA VAL A 48 38.53 12.46 -9.21
C VAL A 48 39.43 12.01 -8.05
N ASP A 49 39.76 12.92 -7.13
CA ASP A 49 40.58 12.67 -5.94
C ASP A 49 39.74 12.51 -4.65
N ASP A 50 38.42 12.76 -4.73
CA ASP A 50 37.46 12.85 -3.63
C ASP A 50 36.06 12.54 -4.21
N ASN A 51 35.82 11.24 -4.47
CA ASN A 51 34.72 10.86 -5.36
C ASN A 51 33.36 10.93 -4.67
N ASN A 52 33.34 10.82 -3.33
CA ASN A 52 32.11 10.73 -2.56
C ASN A 52 32.20 11.53 -1.27
N ASP A 53 31.16 12.31 -1.02
CA ASP A 53 30.97 13.01 0.25
C ASP A 53 29.83 12.36 1.04
N TYR A 54 30.14 11.86 2.23
CA TYR A 54 29.13 11.28 3.12
C TYR A 54 28.76 12.21 4.28
N TYR A 55 27.48 12.49 4.43
CA TYR A 55 26.94 13.25 5.56
C TYR A 55 26.06 12.36 6.42
N ARG A 56 26.30 12.32 7.74
CA ARG A 56 25.45 11.60 8.70
C ARG A 56 24.56 12.57 9.45
N PHE A 57 23.27 12.26 9.54
CA PHE A 57 22.30 13.02 10.33
C PHE A 57 21.37 12.11 11.11
N THR A 58 20.74 12.65 12.14
CA THR A 58 19.76 11.93 12.97
C THR A 58 18.39 12.55 12.81
N ILE A 59 17.36 11.72 12.66
CA ILE A 59 15.96 12.09 12.78
C ILE A 59 15.46 11.61 14.15
N ASN A 60 14.88 12.49 14.95
CA ASN A 60 14.44 12.18 16.33
C ASN A 60 12.96 11.80 16.45
N SER A 61 12.16 12.12 15.44
CA SER A 61 10.72 11.86 15.36
C SER A 61 10.35 11.58 13.91
N ASN A 62 9.27 10.84 13.64
CA ASN A 62 8.82 10.62 12.25
C ASN A 62 8.81 11.93 11.46
N SER A 63 9.54 11.98 10.34
CA SER A 63 9.77 13.23 9.59
C SER A 63 9.76 13.01 8.08
N ASP A 64 9.22 13.99 7.36
CA ASP A 64 9.34 14.13 5.91
C ASP A 64 10.65 14.86 5.63
N LEU A 65 11.51 14.25 4.83
CA LEU A 65 12.80 14.77 4.43
C LEU A 65 12.70 15.41 3.05
N SER A 66 13.14 16.66 2.98
CA SER A 66 13.50 17.30 1.73
C SER A 66 15.02 17.40 1.65
N LEU A 67 15.57 16.72 0.64
CA LEU A 67 16.98 16.69 0.34
C LEU A 67 17.17 17.22 -1.08
N ARG A 68 18.02 18.22 -1.24
CA ARG A 68 18.27 18.85 -2.53
C ARG A 68 19.75 19.12 -2.70
N ILE A 69 20.29 18.78 -3.86
CA ILE A 69 21.59 19.29 -4.30
C ILE A 69 21.42 20.25 -5.47
N ASP A 70 22.02 21.41 -5.36
CA ASP A 70 22.24 22.31 -6.48
C ASP A 70 23.66 22.06 -6.99
N ALA A 71 23.79 21.35 -8.12
CA ALA A 71 25.08 20.99 -8.68
C ALA A 71 25.44 21.92 -9.85
N LEU A 72 26.45 22.79 -9.64
CA LEU A 72 26.86 23.77 -10.64
C LEU A 72 27.35 23.13 -11.95
N ASN A 73 27.86 21.89 -11.89
CA ASN A 73 28.35 21.11 -13.04
C ASN A 73 27.86 19.64 -13.07
N GLY A 74 26.80 19.34 -12.32
CA GLY A 74 26.16 18.03 -12.18
C GLY A 74 26.81 17.07 -11.16
N ALA A 75 26.01 16.42 -10.32
CA ALA A 75 26.43 15.47 -9.27
C ALA A 75 25.24 14.56 -8.90
N GLY A 76 25.51 13.36 -8.37
CA GLY A 76 24.48 12.46 -7.84
C GLY A 76 24.24 12.66 -6.35
N ILE A 77 23.03 12.34 -5.89
CA ILE A 77 22.69 12.18 -4.48
C ILE A 77 22.00 10.86 -4.22
N GLU A 78 22.35 10.23 -3.12
CA GLU A 78 21.69 9.04 -2.59
C GLU A 78 21.43 9.21 -1.09
N LEU A 79 20.28 8.68 -0.62
CA LEU A 79 19.94 8.62 0.79
C LEU A 79 20.00 7.17 1.26
N ILE A 80 20.68 6.94 2.38
CA ILE A 80 21.00 5.62 2.91
C ILE A 80 20.58 5.54 4.38
N GLN A 81 20.15 4.35 4.82
CA GLN A 81 20.02 4.00 6.24
C GLN A 81 20.76 2.69 6.50
N ASP A 82 21.88 2.75 7.22
CA ASP A 82 22.66 1.59 7.67
C ASP A 82 21.87 0.78 8.72
N LYS A 83 21.04 -0.15 8.25
CA LYS A 83 20.09 -0.92 9.06
C LYS A 83 20.83 -1.95 9.90
N ASN A 84 21.87 -2.56 9.33
CA ASN A 84 22.61 -3.63 9.98
C ASN A 84 23.81 -3.13 10.83
N ARG A 85 24.11 -1.83 10.76
CA ARG A 85 25.15 -1.12 11.51
C ARG A 85 26.56 -1.62 11.22
N ASN A 86 26.80 -2.08 9.99
CA ASN A 86 28.10 -2.60 9.57
C ASN A 86 29.04 -1.50 9.03
N GLY A 87 28.55 -0.26 8.87
CA GLY A 87 29.31 0.87 8.35
C GLY A 87 29.55 0.84 6.84
N LYS A 88 28.75 0.08 6.08
CA LYS A 88 28.73 -0.01 4.62
C LYS A 88 27.31 0.14 4.11
N ALA A 89 27.15 0.70 2.91
CA ALA A 89 25.85 0.83 2.27
C ALA A 89 25.55 -0.43 1.45
N ASP A 90 24.59 -1.23 1.92
CA ASP A 90 24.09 -2.41 1.23
C ASP A 90 22.91 -2.07 0.30
N TYR A 91 22.63 -2.90 -0.72
CA TYR A 91 21.63 -2.58 -1.75
C TYR A 91 20.22 -2.30 -1.19
N ASP A 92 19.84 -2.93 -0.08
CA ASP A 92 18.55 -2.77 0.61
C ASP A 92 18.51 -1.59 1.61
N GLU A 93 19.60 -0.83 1.70
CA GLU A 93 19.77 0.31 2.60
C GLU A 93 19.64 1.66 1.88
N TYR A 94 19.64 1.67 0.55
CA TYR A 94 19.34 2.85 -0.27
C TYR A 94 17.83 3.12 -0.25
N LEU A 95 17.46 4.33 0.15
CA LEU A 95 16.07 4.76 0.33
C LEU A 95 15.56 5.62 -0.85
N GLY A 96 16.49 6.20 -1.61
CA GLY A 96 16.21 7.03 -2.78
C GLY A 96 17.49 7.63 -3.36
N GLY A 97 17.46 7.97 -4.64
CA GLY A 97 18.59 8.57 -5.36
C GLY A 97 18.10 9.49 -6.48
N ASP A 98 18.86 10.53 -6.79
CA ASP A 98 18.61 11.41 -7.94
C ASP A 98 19.94 11.96 -8.51
N TYR A 99 19.93 12.38 -9.77
CA TYR A 99 21.11 12.91 -10.45
C TYR A 99 20.85 14.33 -10.96
N ALA A 100 21.55 15.31 -10.38
CA ALA A 100 21.52 16.68 -10.85
C ALA A 100 22.30 16.80 -12.17
N SER A 101 21.62 17.12 -13.27
CA SER A 101 22.28 17.52 -14.51
C SER A 101 22.91 18.92 -14.39
N ALA A 102 23.87 19.27 -15.25
CA ALA A 102 24.61 20.54 -15.15
C ALA A 102 23.66 21.76 -15.20
N GLY A 103 23.64 22.56 -14.14
CA GLY A 103 22.75 23.72 -14.01
C GLY A 103 21.33 23.39 -13.53
N ALA A 104 21.06 22.15 -13.14
CA ALA A 104 19.82 21.69 -12.53
C ALA A 104 20.04 21.21 -11.10
N SER A 105 18.96 21.06 -10.35
CA SER A 105 18.97 20.46 -9.01
C SER A 105 18.60 18.98 -9.08
N GLY A 106 19.20 18.17 -8.21
CA GLY A 106 18.71 16.83 -7.86
C GLY A 106 17.92 16.93 -6.57
N GLU A 107 16.76 16.27 -6.49
CA GLU A 107 15.87 16.34 -5.33
C GLU A 107 15.40 14.96 -4.90
N ILE A 108 15.55 14.68 -3.61
CA ILE A 108 14.98 13.52 -2.94
C ILE A 108 14.00 14.06 -1.89
N ASN A 109 12.71 13.80 -2.11
CA ASN A 109 11.67 14.10 -1.14
C ASN A 109 11.11 12.77 -0.65
N LEU A 110 11.40 12.43 0.61
CA LEU A 110 10.92 11.21 1.26
C LEU A 110 10.02 11.56 2.42
N PHE A 111 8.98 10.76 2.62
CA PHE A 111 7.97 11.04 3.62
C PHE A 111 7.97 9.95 4.69
N GLY A 112 7.75 10.35 5.94
CA GLY A 112 7.57 9.42 7.05
C GLY A 112 8.81 8.63 7.47
N LEU A 113 10.02 9.19 7.35
CA LEU A 113 11.24 8.59 7.89
C LEU A 113 11.11 8.39 9.40
N THR A 114 11.34 7.18 9.90
CA THR A 114 11.30 6.89 11.34
C THR A 114 12.50 7.48 12.08
N PRO A 115 12.45 7.59 13.42
CA PRO A 115 13.62 8.01 14.18
C PRO A 115 14.80 7.08 13.94
N GLY A 116 15.98 7.64 13.71
CA GLY A 116 17.16 6.87 13.36
C GLY A 116 18.26 7.74 12.77
N ASP A 117 19.39 7.08 12.49
CA ASP A 117 20.51 7.69 11.79
C ASP A 117 20.41 7.40 10.29
N TYR A 118 20.69 8.43 9.51
CA TYR A 118 20.62 8.42 8.06
C TYR A 118 21.88 9.05 7.48
N TYR A 119 22.15 8.71 6.22
CA TYR A 119 23.32 9.18 5.50
C TYR A 119 22.92 9.72 4.14
N VAL A 120 23.56 10.81 3.73
CA VAL A 120 23.52 11.32 2.36
C VAL A 120 24.87 11.05 1.73
N GLU A 121 24.87 10.40 0.58
CA GLU A 121 26.03 10.33 -0.30
C GLU A 121 25.84 11.36 -1.43
N VAL A 122 26.84 12.22 -1.64
CA VAL A 122 26.96 13.04 -2.84
C VAL A 122 28.13 12.49 -3.64
N TYR A 123 27.97 12.26 -4.94
CA TYR A 123 29.03 11.64 -5.75
C TYR A 123 29.15 12.22 -7.16
N SER A 124 30.31 12.00 -7.80
CA SER A 124 30.57 12.40 -9.19
C SER A 124 31.02 11.23 -10.05
N TYR A 125 30.40 11.06 -11.22
CA TYR A 125 30.88 10.09 -12.21
C TYR A 125 32.13 10.55 -12.96
N PHE A 126 32.37 11.87 -13.08
CA PHE A 126 33.53 12.41 -13.77
C PHE A 126 33.79 13.89 -13.47
N GLY A 127 35.05 14.21 -13.18
CA GLY A 127 35.52 15.58 -12.99
C GLY A 127 35.05 16.23 -11.69
N TYR A 128 35.58 17.41 -11.41
CA TYR A 128 35.30 18.17 -10.19
C TYR A 128 33.98 18.92 -10.26
N LYS A 129 33.14 18.78 -9.24
CA LYS A 129 31.79 19.31 -9.12
C LYS A 129 31.65 20.02 -7.78
N ASN A 130 31.40 21.32 -7.82
CA ASN A 130 30.96 22.03 -6.63
C ASN A 130 29.45 21.86 -6.50
N TYR A 131 28.97 21.67 -5.28
CA TYR A 131 27.55 21.53 -4.99
C TYR A 131 27.15 22.29 -3.73
N ASN A 132 25.87 22.61 -3.65
CA ASN A 132 25.22 23.06 -2.43
C ASN A 132 24.21 22.00 -1.99
N LEU A 133 24.46 21.36 -0.85
CA LEU A 133 23.56 20.39 -0.25
C LEU A 133 22.60 21.10 0.70
N ASN A 134 21.31 20.85 0.51
CA ASN A 134 20.23 21.34 1.35
C ASN A 134 19.46 20.17 1.93
N LEU A 135 19.26 20.20 3.24
CA LEU A 135 18.55 19.15 3.97
C LEU A 135 17.59 19.79 4.97
N ALA A 136 16.33 19.39 4.95
CA ALA A 136 15.36 19.73 5.99
C ALA A 136 14.51 18.51 6.32
N ALA A 137 14.21 18.28 7.59
CA ALA A 137 13.31 17.23 8.02
C ALA A 137 12.16 17.83 8.82
N THR A 138 10.98 17.88 8.23
CA THR A 138 9.78 18.39 8.90
C THR A 138 9.03 17.23 9.55
N PRO A 139 8.52 17.34 10.79
CA PRO A 139 7.72 16.28 11.40
C PRO A 139 6.65 15.78 10.44
N ALA A 140 6.65 14.49 10.16
CA ALA A 140 5.77 13.88 9.19
C ALA A 140 4.34 14.06 9.67
N THR A 141 3.53 14.79 8.93
CA THR A 141 2.11 14.90 9.24
C THR A 141 1.38 13.69 8.67
N GLY A 142 1.54 12.55 9.34
CA GLY A 142 0.63 11.41 9.20
C GLY A 142 1.12 10.23 8.36
N PHE A 143 2.21 10.34 7.58
CA PHE A 143 2.76 9.21 6.83
C PHE A 143 3.96 8.57 7.55
N SER A 144 4.08 7.25 7.50
CA SER A 144 5.16 6.45 8.07
C SER A 144 5.69 5.50 7.01
N SER A 145 7.00 5.42 6.83
CA SER A 145 7.59 4.49 5.86
C SER A 145 7.32 3.02 6.17
N ASN A 146 6.93 2.70 7.41
CA ASN A 146 6.51 1.35 7.78
C ASN A 146 5.04 1.08 7.43
N TYR A 147 4.12 1.89 7.97
CA TYR A 147 2.70 1.58 8.00
C TYR A 147 1.82 2.61 7.28
N GLY A 148 2.41 3.52 6.51
CA GLY A 148 1.73 4.59 5.81
C GLY A 148 0.96 5.48 6.78
N TYR A 149 -0.33 5.65 6.54
CA TYR A 149 -1.20 6.50 7.37
C TYR A 149 -1.71 5.85 8.66
N GLY A 150 -1.39 4.56 8.88
CA GLY A 150 -1.75 3.83 10.10
C GLY A 150 -2.93 2.89 9.91
N LEU A 151 -3.53 2.49 11.03
CA LEU A 151 -4.61 1.51 11.04
C LEU A 151 -5.92 2.10 10.50
N VAL A 152 -6.55 1.44 9.53
CA VAL A 152 -7.88 1.84 9.03
C VAL A 152 -8.93 1.87 10.17
N ASP A 153 -9.73 2.93 10.24
CA ASP A 153 -10.77 3.16 11.27
C ASP A 153 -12.13 3.39 10.61
N ALA A 154 -13.00 2.37 10.61
CA ALA A 154 -14.31 2.43 9.97
C ALA A 154 -15.22 3.49 10.59
N ASN A 155 -15.19 3.62 11.91
CA ASN A 155 -15.99 4.61 12.62
C ASN A 155 -15.62 6.04 12.21
N ALA A 156 -14.31 6.35 12.19
CA ALA A 156 -13.83 7.65 11.74
C ALA A 156 -14.10 7.90 10.24
N ALA A 157 -13.86 6.89 9.39
CA ALA A 157 -14.05 6.98 7.95
C ALA A 157 -15.53 7.22 7.58
N VAL A 158 -16.45 6.48 8.19
CA VAL A 158 -17.89 6.62 7.91
C VAL A 158 -18.44 7.93 8.48
N ALA A 159 -18.00 8.36 9.66
CA ALA A 159 -18.36 9.68 10.18
C ALA A 159 -17.92 10.81 9.21
N ARG A 160 -16.71 10.69 8.65
CA ARG A 160 -16.20 11.63 7.63
C ARG A 160 -17.04 11.60 6.35
N ALA A 161 -17.51 10.45 5.90
CA ALA A 161 -18.37 10.30 4.72
C ALA A 161 -19.70 11.08 4.84
N PHE A 162 -20.23 11.23 6.07
CA PHE A 162 -21.38 12.07 6.40
C PHE A 162 -21.05 13.55 6.59
N ASN A 163 -19.77 13.94 6.48
CA ASN A 163 -19.26 15.24 6.90
C ASN A 163 -19.60 15.54 8.39
N SER A 164 -19.65 14.49 9.22
CA SER A 164 -19.93 14.59 10.65
C SER A 164 -18.62 14.59 11.44
N PRO A 165 -18.45 15.50 12.42
CA PRO A 165 -17.34 15.44 13.36
C PRO A 165 -17.59 14.42 14.49
N VAL A 166 -18.81 13.87 14.60
CA VAL A 166 -19.22 12.95 15.67
C VAL A 166 -19.12 11.52 15.18
N LYS A 167 -18.27 10.74 15.86
CA LYS A 167 -18.14 9.28 15.69
C LYS A 167 -19.36 8.54 16.25
N PHE A 168 -19.61 7.33 15.76
CA PHE A 168 -20.59 6.42 16.33
C PHE A 168 -20.17 6.01 17.75
N PRO A 169 -21.13 5.75 18.66
CA PRO A 169 -20.82 5.31 20.01
C PRO A 169 -20.01 4.01 20.01
N GLU A 170 -19.02 3.91 20.89
CA GLU A 170 -18.26 2.69 21.14
C GLU A 170 -19.20 1.54 21.53
N VAL A 171 -18.93 0.34 21.00
CA VAL A 171 -19.68 -0.87 21.36
C VAL A 171 -18.78 -1.92 22.02
N PRO A 172 -19.33 -2.86 22.80
CA PRO A 172 -18.55 -3.96 23.32
C PRO A 172 -17.96 -4.80 22.18
N ASN A 173 -16.66 -5.12 22.28
CA ASN A 173 -15.98 -6.03 21.37
C ASN A 173 -16.77 -7.34 21.21
N LEU A 174 -16.93 -7.78 19.96
CA LEU A 174 -17.53 -9.08 19.63
C LEU A 174 -16.67 -10.23 20.20
N GLY A 175 -15.35 -10.03 20.22
CA GLY A 175 -14.38 -10.98 20.74
C GLY A 175 -14.21 -12.22 19.87
N ARG A 176 -13.58 -13.27 20.44
CA ARG A 176 -13.31 -14.56 19.77
C ARG A 176 -12.62 -14.39 18.41
N ASN A 177 -13.30 -14.82 17.33
CA ASN A 177 -12.79 -14.84 15.96
C ASN A 177 -12.94 -13.50 15.25
N ASP A 178 -13.70 -12.56 15.82
CA ASP A 178 -14.06 -11.27 15.20
C ASP A 178 -13.19 -10.10 15.66
N TRP A 179 -12.09 -10.38 16.38
CA TRP A 179 -11.17 -9.35 16.90
C TRP A 179 -10.73 -8.36 15.82
N ALA A 180 -10.58 -8.82 14.58
CA ALA A 180 -10.15 -7.99 13.47
C ALA A 180 -11.19 -6.92 13.10
N ARG A 181 -12.48 -7.22 13.29
CA ARG A 181 -13.61 -6.32 13.01
C ARG A 181 -13.71 -5.28 14.14
N ASP A 182 -13.47 -5.72 15.37
CA ASP A 182 -13.34 -4.84 16.54
C ASP A 182 -12.17 -3.86 16.35
N ILE A 183 -11.01 -4.32 15.87
CA ILE A 183 -9.83 -3.46 15.70
C ILE A 183 -10.04 -2.36 14.65
N VAL A 184 -10.79 -2.62 13.58
CA VAL A 184 -11.12 -1.60 12.58
C VAL A 184 -12.38 -0.79 12.93
N ASN A 185 -12.96 -0.98 14.12
CA ASN A 185 -14.17 -0.27 14.60
C ASN A 185 -15.40 -0.43 13.67
N ALA A 186 -15.58 -1.61 13.06
CA ALA A 186 -16.75 -1.89 12.23
C ALA A 186 -18.07 -2.05 13.05
N PRO A 187 -18.06 -2.69 14.23
CA PRO A 187 -19.27 -2.86 15.04
C PRO A 187 -20.01 -1.56 15.41
N GLU A 188 -19.28 -0.48 15.67
CA GLU A 188 -19.82 0.86 15.96
C GLU A 188 -20.63 1.39 14.77
N VAL A 189 -20.11 1.19 13.56
CA VAL A 189 -20.74 1.60 12.30
C VAL A 189 -22.02 0.79 12.06
N TRP A 190 -22.00 -0.51 12.34
CA TRP A 190 -23.18 -1.37 12.17
C TRP A 190 -24.32 -0.98 13.12
N GLN A 191 -24.00 -0.53 14.34
CA GLN A 191 -25.02 -0.02 15.28
C GLN A 191 -25.71 1.23 14.71
N GLY A 192 -25.00 2.01 13.90
CA GLY A 192 -25.53 3.14 13.12
C GLY A 192 -26.38 2.74 11.90
N GLY A 193 -26.54 1.44 11.61
CA GLY A 193 -27.33 0.93 10.48
C GLY A 193 -26.58 0.91 9.14
N ILE A 194 -25.27 1.16 9.14
CA ILE A 194 -24.42 1.10 7.95
C ILE A 194 -23.71 -0.26 7.95
N THR A 195 -24.02 -1.09 6.97
CA THR A 195 -23.57 -2.49 6.92
C THR A 195 -23.03 -2.90 5.54
N GLY A 196 -22.89 -1.95 4.61
CA GLY A 196 -22.46 -2.20 3.24
C GLY A 196 -23.62 -2.46 2.27
N ASN A 197 -24.87 -2.27 2.71
CA ASN A 197 -26.04 -2.55 1.89
C ASN A 197 -26.04 -1.74 0.58
N GLY A 198 -26.25 -2.43 -0.54
CA GLY A 198 -26.29 -1.81 -1.87
C GLY A 198 -24.91 -1.54 -2.48
N ILE A 199 -23.84 -1.99 -1.84
CA ILE A 199 -22.47 -1.88 -2.35
C ILE A 199 -22.00 -3.24 -2.88
N VAL A 200 -21.41 -3.24 -4.07
CA VAL A 200 -20.81 -4.40 -4.70
C VAL A 200 -19.29 -4.35 -4.52
N VAL A 201 -18.71 -5.42 -3.99
CA VAL A 201 -17.27 -5.60 -3.82
C VAL A 201 -16.83 -6.77 -4.68
N ALA A 202 -16.00 -6.52 -5.69
CA ALA A 202 -15.40 -7.59 -6.48
C ALA A 202 -14.21 -8.21 -5.75
N VAL A 203 -14.21 -9.53 -5.69
CA VAL A 203 -13.07 -10.33 -5.20
C VAL A 203 -12.39 -10.91 -6.43
N VAL A 204 -11.34 -10.23 -6.89
CA VAL A 204 -10.54 -10.63 -8.05
C VAL A 204 -9.40 -11.53 -7.54
N ASP A 205 -9.65 -12.84 -7.53
CA ASP A 205 -8.86 -13.81 -6.75
C ASP A 205 -8.96 -15.24 -7.35
N SER A 206 -8.89 -16.31 -6.53
CA SER A 206 -9.02 -17.71 -6.92
C SER A 206 -10.45 -18.19 -7.17
N GLY A 207 -11.41 -17.26 -7.19
CA GLY A 207 -12.85 -17.52 -7.16
C GLY A 207 -13.43 -17.36 -5.76
N VAL A 208 -14.71 -17.68 -5.60
CA VAL A 208 -15.39 -17.71 -4.30
C VAL A 208 -16.33 -18.90 -4.27
N ASP A 209 -16.35 -19.67 -3.18
CA ASP A 209 -17.42 -20.63 -2.93
C ASP A 209 -18.73 -19.88 -2.66
N TYR A 210 -19.43 -19.56 -3.74
CA TYR A 210 -20.71 -18.86 -3.72
C TYR A 210 -21.86 -19.72 -3.14
N THR A 211 -21.58 -20.95 -2.72
CA THR A 211 -22.54 -21.85 -2.05
C THR A 211 -22.32 -21.93 -0.54
N HIS A 212 -21.32 -21.23 -0.03
CA HIS A 212 -21.04 -21.18 1.40
C HIS A 212 -22.20 -20.52 2.17
N LEU A 213 -22.75 -21.18 3.19
CA LEU A 213 -23.93 -20.77 3.98
C LEU A 213 -23.78 -19.45 4.77
N ASP A 214 -22.60 -18.86 4.71
CA ASP A 214 -22.27 -17.59 5.37
C ASP A 214 -21.93 -16.49 4.35
N LEU A 215 -22.10 -16.79 3.05
CA LEU A 215 -21.85 -15.90 1.92
C LEU A 215 -22.97 -15.95 0.89
N ASP A 216 -23.76 -17.03 0.82
CA ASP A 216 -24.70 -17.31 -0.26
C ASP A 216 -25.76 -16.20 -0.43
N ALA A 217 -26.25 -15.59 0.66
CA ALA A 217 -27.16 -14.46 0.55
C ALA A 217 -26.47 -13.16 0.10
N ASN A 218 -25.14 -13.10 0.20
CA ASN A 218 -24.31 -11.96 -0.16
C ASN A 218 -23.58 -12.09 -1.50
N ILE A 219 -23.86 -13.12 -2.30
CA ILE A 219 -23.31 -13.20 -3.66
C ILE A 219 -24.07 -12.23 -4.59
N TRP A 220 -23.32 -11.42 -5.34
CA TRP A 220 -23.82 -10.54 -6.37
C TRP A 220 -24.49 -11.37 -7.48
N GLN A 221 -25.55 -10.80 -8.06
CA GLN A 221 -26.26 -11.38 -9.18
C GLN A 221 -26.24 -10.36 -10.32
N ASN A 222 -25.82 -10.79 -11.52
CA ASN A 222 -26.00 -9.99 -12.72
C ASN A 222 -27.49 -9.95 -13.04
N ALA A 223 -28.10 -8.78 -12.83
CA ALA A 223 -29.54 -8.59 -13.04
C ALA A 223 -29.91 -8.51 -14.53
N ASP A 224 -28.91 -8.31 -15.40
CA ASP A 224 -29.08 -8.16 -16.84
C ASP A 224 -28.91 -9.49 -17.60
N GLU A 225 -28.60 -10.60 -16.89
CA GLU A 225 -28.50 -11.96 -17.42
C GLU A 225 -29.74 -12.82 -17.14
N ILE A 226 -30.16 -13.65 -18.10
CA ILE A 226 -31.20 -14.67 -17.91
C ILE A 226 -30.52 -16.02 -17.64
N PRO A 227 -30.63 -16.58 -16.42
CA PRO A 227 -29.82 -17.73 -16.04
C PRO A 227 -29.98 -18.96 -16.94
N ASN A 228 -28.84 -19.46 -17.45
CA ASN A 228 -28.69 -20.73 -18.16
C ASN A 228 -29.38 -20.76 -19.53
N ASN A 229 -29.54 -19.63 -20.20
CA ASN A 229 -30.09 -19.57 -21.55
C ASN A 229 -28.99 -19.71 -22.64
N ARG A 230 -27.70 -19.68 -22.24
CA ARG A 230 -26.51 -19.75 -23.11
C ARG A 230 -26.38 -18.56 -24.05
N ILE A 231 -26.89 -17.41 -23.65
CA ILE A 231 -26.84 -16.15 -24.37
C ILE A 231 -26.11 -15.16 -23.45
N ASP A 232 -25.37 -14.26 -24.07
CA ASP A 232 -24.85 -13.05 -23.42
C ASP A 232 -25.95 -11.98 -23.59
N ASP A 233 -26.81 -11.87 -22.59
CA ASP A 233 -28.05 -11.08 -22.65
C ASP A 233 -27.77 -9.58 -22.53
N ASP A 234 -26.78 -9.22 -21.72
CA ASP A 234 -26.34 -7.85 -21.50
C ASP A 234 -25.30 -7.37 -22.53
N ARG A 235 -24.76 -8.30 -23.34
CA ARG A 235 -23.76 -8.08 -24.39
C ARG A 235 -22.44 -7.56 -23.86
N ASN A 236 -22.09 -7.96 -22.64
CA ASN A 236 -20.83 -7.59 -21.99
C ASN A 236 -19.65 -8.46 -22.47
N GLY A 237 -19.92 -9.53 -23.24
CA GLY A 237 -18.93 -10.46 -23.78
C GLY A 237 -18.81 -11.78 -22.99
N PHE A 238 -19.63 -11.98 -21.95
CA PHE A 238 -19.53 -13.07 -20.98
C PHE A 238 -20.88 -13.80 -20.86
N ILE A 239 -21.00 -14.94 -21.55
CA ILE A 239 -22.26 -15.71 -21.61
C ILE A 239 -22.65 -16.23 -20.22
N ASP A 240 -23.89 -15.96 -19.79
CA ASP A 240 -24.47 -16.45 -18.53
C ASP A 240 -23.62 -16.09 -17.29
N ASP A 241 -22.97 -14.94 -17.22
CA ASP A 241 -22.12 -14.48 -16.10
C ASP A 241 -22.92 -14.03 -14.85
N ILE A 242 -23.95 -14.82 -14.52
CA ILE A 242 -25.00 -14.59 -13.51
C ILE A 242 -24.47 -14.14 -12.14
N ARG A 243 -23.24 -14.51 -11.79
CA ARG A 243 -22.65 -14.24 -10.47
C ARG A 243 -21.20 -13.79 -10.54
N GLY A 244 -20.70 -13.42 -11.72
CA GLY A 244 -19.28 -13.19 -11.97
C GLY A 244 -18.70 -14.15 -13.00
N TRP A 245 -17.39 -14.06 -13.20
CA TRP A 245 -16.70 -14.74 -14.31
C TRP A 245 -15.40 -15.42 -13.91
N ASP A 246 -15.10 -16.55 -14.55
CA ASP A 246 -13.83 -17.26 -14.45
C ASP A 246 -12.94 -16.97 -15.67
N PHE A 247 -11.92 -16.13 -15.49
CA PHE A 247 -10.90 -15.85 -16.50
C PHE A 247 -9.83 -16.94 -16.62
N VAL A 248 -9.77 -17.89 -15.69
CA VAL A 248 -8.86 -19.04 -15.75
C VAL A 248 -9.42 -20.09 -16.71
N SER A 249 -10.71 -20.40 -16.58
CA SER A 249 -11.40 -21.40 -17.40
C SER A 249 -12.14 -20.80 -18.60
N TYR A 250 -12.29 -19.47 -18.61
CA TYR A 250 -13.10 -18.70 -19.57
C TYR A 250 -14.56 -19.17 -19.60
N ASP A 251 -15.17 -19.28 -18.42
CA ASP A 251 -16.58 -19.66 -18.24
C ASP A 251 -17.26 -18.87 -17.11
N ASN A 252 -18.56 -19.12 -16.93
CA ASN A 252 -19.40 -18.45 -15.94
C ASN A 252 -19.37 -19.09 -14.54
N ASN A 253 -18.35 -19.91 -14.24
CA ASN A 253 -18.24 -20.61 -12.97
C ASN A 253 -17.03 -20.14 -12.15
N PRO A 254 -17.13 -18.96 -11.48
CA PRO A 254 -16.05 -18.42 -10.66
C PRO A 254 -15.97 -19.09 -9.27
N ILE A 255 -16.28 -20.38 -9.18
CA ILE A 255 -16.25 -21.12 -7.91
C ILE A 255 -14.81 -21.34 -7.44
N ASP A 256 -14.58 -21.18 -6.15
CA ASP A 256 -13.34 -21.59 -5.50
C ASP A 256 -13.56 -22.97 -4.88
N GLU A 257 -13.06 -24.01 -5.55
CA GLU A 257 -13.09 -25.39 -5.04
C GLU A 257 -12.00 -25.65 -4.00
N GLY A 258 -11.12 -24.67 -3.79
CA GLY A 258 -9.94 -24.79 -2.96
C GLY A 258 -8.90 -25.76 -3.51
N VAL A 259 -7.81 -25.87 -2.76
CA VAL A 259 -6.66 -26.73 -3.06
C VAL A 259 -6.29 -27.44 -1.77
N VAL A 260 -6.07 -28.75 -1.85
CA VAL A 260 -5.57 -29.51 -0.70
C VAL A 260 -4.04 -29.46 -0.69
N ILE A 261 -3.46 -28.80 0.31
CA ILE A 261 -2.02 -28.73 0.55
C ILE A 261 -1.76 -29.37 1.91
N ASP A 262 -0.87 -30.36 1.96
CA ASP A 262 -0.55 -31.12 3.18
C ASP A 262 -1.78 -31.63 3.96
N GLY A 263 -2.81 -32.07 3.23
CA GLY A 263 -4.06 -32.59 3.80
C GLY A 263 -5.02 -31.53 4.36
N LYS A 264 -4.74 -30.24 4.16
CA LYS A 264 -5.63 -29.14 4.54
C LYS A 264 -6.21 -28.48 3.30
N LEU A 265 -7.51 -28.19 3.34
CA LEU A 265 -8.19 -27.43 2.30
C LEU A 265 -7.84 -25.94 2.42
N PHE A 266 -7.43 -25.36 1.30
CA PHE A 266 -7.16 -23.94 1.16
C PHE A 266 -8.03 -23.31 0.08
N GLY A 267 -8.87 -22.34 0.42
CA GLY A 267 -9.59 -21.52 -0.57
C GLY A 267 -9.38 -20.06 -0.27
N HIS A 268 -8.52 -19.42 -1.07
CA HIS A 268 -8.00 -18.09 -0.78
C HIS A 268 -9.06 -17.01 -1.04
N GLY A 269 -9.67 -16.99 -2.22
CA GLY A 269 -10.71 -16.01 -2.55
C GLY A 269 -11.98 -16.17 -1.70
N THR A 270 -12.34 -17.39 -1.31
CA THR A 270 -13.44 -17.61 -0.34
C THR A 270 -13.12 -17.01 1.04
N HIS A 271 -11.87 -17.12 1.50
CA HIS A 271 -11.42 -16.54 2.78
C HIS A 271 -11.43 -15.02 2.74
N VAL A 272 -10.94 -14.44 1.64
CA VAL A 272 -11.02 -13.00 1.36
C VAL A 272 -12.47 -12.52 1.35
N ALA A 273 -13.37 -13.20 0.64
CA ALA A 273 -14.78 -12.83 0.56
C ALA A 273 -15.47 -12.82 1.94
N GLY A 274 -15.22 -13.83 2.79
CA GLY A 274 -15.76 -13.87 4.15
C GLY A 274 -15.30 -12.72 5.04
N ALA A 275 -14.03 -12.29 4.92
CA ALA A 275 -13.52 -11.18 5.70
C ALA A 275 -14.19 -9.85 5.30
N ILE A 276 -14.62 -9.74 4.02
CA ILE A 276 -15.38 -8.59 3.53
C ILE A 276 -16.84 -8.67 3.97
N ALA A 277 -17.56 -9.74 3.65
CA ALA A 277 -19.01 -9.77 3.69
C ALA A 277 -19.62 -11.10 4.15
N ALA A 278 -18.93 -11.87 5.00
CA ALA A 278 -19.61 -12.94 5.73
C ALA A 278 -20.83 -12.38 6.48
N GLU A 279 -21.94 -13.09 6.39
CA GLU A 279 -23.24 -12.64 6.88
C GLU A 279 -23.25 -12.39 8.40
N ARG A 280 -24.01 -11.39 8.82
CA ARG A 280 -24.26 -11.15 10.25
C ARG A 280 -25.45 -11.98 10.75
N ASN A 281 -25.35 -13.29 10.59
CA ASN A 281 -26.41 -14.26 10.92
C ASN A 281 -26.16 -15.01 12.25
N GLY A 282 -25.02 -14.76 12.91
CA GLY A 282 -24.63 -15.38 14.17
C GLY A 282 -23.88 -16.70 14.02
N PHE A 283 -23.54 -17.11 12.80
CA PHE A 283 -22.68 -18.26 12.52
C PHE A 283 -21.22 -17.84 12.44
N HIS A 284 -20.36 -18.47 13.25
CA HIS A 284 -18.89 -18.43 13.20
C HIS A 284 -18.19 -17.05 13.17
N ILE A 285 -18.37 -16.24 12.12
CA ILE A 285 -17.73 -14.94 11.91
C ILE A 285 -18.75 -13.91 11.40
N THR A 286 -18.33 -12.65 11.29
CA THR A 286 -19.03 -11.63 10.49
C THR A 286 -18.03 -10.83 9.67
N GLY A 287 -18.34 -10.54 8.42
CA GLY A 287 -17.52 -9.70 7.54
C GLY A 287 -17.56 -8.22 7.96
N VAL A 288 -16.60 -7.41 7.54
CA VAL A 288 -16.57 -5.97 7.85
C VAL A 288 -17.81 -5.23 7.31
N ALA A 289 -18.29 -5.61 6.13
CA ALA A 289 -19.47 -5.07 5.46
C ALA A 289 -20.49 -6.21 5.22
N PRO A 290 -21.20 -6.68 6.25
CA PRO A 290 -21.95 -7.93 6.23
C PRO A 290 -23.21 -7.94 5.34
N ASN A 291 -23.54 -6.80 4.70
CA ASN A 291 -24.63 -6.70 3.73
C ASN A 291 -24.15 -6.23 2.34
N ALA A 292 -22.83 -6.10 2.13
CA ALA A 292 -22.27 -5.89 0.81
C ALA A 292 -22.46 -7.13 -0.06
N LYS A 293 -22.52 -6.94 -1.38
CA LYS A 293 -22.57 -8.03 -2.36
C LYS A 293 -21.18 -8.35 -2.89
N ILE A 294 -20.78 -9.61 -2.85
CA ILE A 294 -19.52 -10.10 -3.38
C ILE A 294 -19.71 -10.45 -4.86
N MET A 295 -18.88 -9.89 -5.74
CA MET A 295 -18.76 -10.30 -7.14
C MET A 295 -17.51 -11.18 -7.29
N PRO A 296 -17.65 -12.51 -7.32
CA PRO A 296 -16.56 -13.43 -7.63
C PRO A 296 -15.95 -13.17 -9.01
N VAL A 297 -14.65 -12.90 -9.07
CA VAL A 297 -13.91 -12.80 -10.34
C VAL A 297 -12.67 -13.68 -10.23
N ARG A 298 -12.67 -14.83 -10.89
CA ARG A 298 -11.58 -15.80 -10.76
C ARG A 298 -10.50 -15.51 -11.80
N VAL A 299 -9.31 -15.13 -11.35
CA VAL A 299 -8.12 -14.84 -12.17
C VAL A 299 -6.89 -15.65 -11.75
N LEU A 300 -6.97 -16.35 -10.61
CA LEU A 300 -5.88 -17.15 -10.08
C LEU A 300 -6.18 -18.66 -10.19
N PRO A 301 -5.41 -19.43 -10.98
CA PRO A 301 -5.34 -20.87 -10.84
C PRO A 301 -4.46 -21.25 -9.64
N THR A 302 -4.44 -22.53 -9.29
CA THR A 302 -3.62 -23.10 -8.20
C THR A 302 -2.12 -22.76 -8.29
N ASN A 303 -1.58 -22.53 -9.48
CA ASN A 303 -0.14 -22.33 -9.72
C ASN A 303 0.26 -20.86 -10.01
N GLY A 304 -0.64 -19.90 -9.74
CA GLY A 304 -0.40 -18.48 -10.01
C GLY A 304 -0.98 -18.01 -11.35
N GLY A 305 -1.54 -16.79 -11.35
CA GLY A 305 -2.27 -16.23 -12.50
C GLY A 305 -1.42 -15.47 -13.52
N SER A 306 -2.10 -14.94 -14.53
CA SER A 306 -1.54 -14.10 -15.59
C SER A 306 -1.91 -12.64 -15.39
N TRP A 307 -1.02 -11.73 -15.77
CA TRP A 307 -1.29 -10.29 -15.77
C TRP A 307 -2.42 -9.89 -16.74
N ILE A 308 -2.63 -10.66 -17.81
CA ILE A 308 -3.70 -10.42 -18.78
C ILE A 308 -5.05 -10.73 -18.14
N ASP A 309 -5.17 -11.88 -17.49
CA ASP A 309 -6.42 -12.28 -16.81
C ASP A 309 -6.72 -11.38 -15.62
N LEU A 310 -5.69 -10.94 -14.87
CA LEU A 310 -5.85 -9.93 -13.82
C LEU A 310 -6.41 -8.61 -14.39
N ALA A 311 -5.81 -8.09 -15.46
CA ALA A 311 -6.26 -6.84 -16.08
C ALA A 311 -7.68 -6.97 -16.63
N ALA A 312 -8.03 -8.12 -17.23
CA ALA A 312 -9.37 -8.41 -17.71
C ALA A 312 -10.38 -8.50 -16.56
N GLY A 313 -10.03 -9.17 -15.47
CA GLY A 313 -10.86 -9.28 -14.26
C GLY A 313 -11.12 -7.94 -13.58
N ILE A 314 -10.11 -7.06 -13.50
CA ILE A 314 -10.29 -5.70 -12.98
C ILE A 314 -11.27 -4.90 -13.85
N ARG A 315 -11.13 -4.99 -15.18
CA ARG A 315 -12.03 -4.29 -16.12
C ARG A 315 -13.45 -4.83 -16.05
N TYR A 316 -13.61 -6.15 -16.03
CA TYR A 316 -14.89 -6.84 -15.86
C TYR A 316 -15.60 -6.38 -14.59
N ALA A 317 -14.89 -6.37 -13.46
CA ALA A 317 -15.45 -5.93 -12.19
C ALA A 317 -15.97 -4.49 -12.26
N ALA A 318 -15.17 -3.58 -12.83
CA ALA A 318 -15.56 -2.18 -12.98
C ALA A 318 -16.74 -2.00 -13.95
N ASP A 319 -16.76 -2.74 -15.06
CA ASP A 319 -17.82 -2.66 -16.08
C ASP A 319 -19.14 -3.24 -15.58
N ASN A 320 -19.10 -4.25 -14.71
CA ASN A 320 -20.26 -4.83 -14.02
C ASN A 320 -20.63 -4.09 -12.71
N GLY A 321 -20.09 -2.90 -12.49
CA GLY A 321 -20.55 -1.99 -11.43
C GLY A 321 -20.02 -2.29 -10.04
N ALA A 322 -18.90 -3.00 -9.91
CA ALA A 322 -18.21 -3.12 -8.62
C ALA A 322 -17.80 -1.74 -8.10
N ASN A 323 -18.23 -1.38 -6.89
CA ASN A 323 -17.85 -0.12 -6.25
C ASN A 323 -16.46 -0.22 -5.61
N VAL A 324 -16.08 -1.41 -5.16
CA VAL A 324 -14.78 -1.71 -4.58
C VAL A 324 -14.22 -2.96 -5.25
N ILE A 325 -12.93 -2.96 -5.57
CA ILE A 325 -12.20 -4.11 -6.14
C ILE A 325 -11.10 -4.50 -5.16
N ASN A 326 -11.19 -5.70 -4.61
CA ASN A 326 -10.18 -6.26 -3.71
C ASN A 326 -9.19 -7.12 -4.51
N LEU A 327 -7.92 -6.74 -4.49
CA LEU A 327 -6.79 -7.47 -5.08
C LEU A 327 -5.91 -8.03 -3.94
N SER A 328 -6.23 -9.22 -3.45
CA SER A 328 -5.44 -9.95 -2.44
C SER A 328 -4.33 -10.79 -3.08
N LEU A 329 -3.65 -10.20 -4.06
CA LEU A 329 -2.66 -10.84 -4.92
C LEU A 329 -1.53 -9.87 -5.24
N GLY A 330 -0.39 -10.42 -5.64
CA GLY A 330 0.76 -9.63 -6.04
C GLY A 330 2.01 -10.47 -6.20
N ASN A 331 3.05 -9.86 -6.75
CA ASN A 331 4.38 -10.48 -6.85
C ASN A 331 5.45 -9.40 -6.99
N TYR A 332 6.67 -9.72 -6.58
CA TYR A 332 7.85 -8.87 -6.78
C TYR A 332 8.23 -8.82 -8.27
N ARG A 333 7.54 -7.98 -9.04
CA ARG A 333 7.78 -7.72 -10.46
C ARG A 333 7.69 -6.24 -10.76
N SER A 334 8.35 -5.82 -11.84
CA SER A 334 8.20 -4.48 -12.40
C SER A 334 6.76 -4.22 -12.86
N PRO A 335 6.29 -2.97 -12.82
CA PRO A 335 4.96 -2.60 -13.30
C PRO A 335 4.66 -3.09 -14.72
N VAL A 336 3.43 -3.52 -14.93
CA VAL A 336 2.95 -4.05 -16.21
C VAL A 336 1.83 -3.15 -16.71
N SER A 337 2.07 -2.44 -17.82
CA SER A 337 1.18 -1.37 -18.29
C SER A 337 -0.29 -1.79 -18.43
N ILE A 338 -0.57 -3.03 -18.85
CA ILE A 338 -1.95 -3.50 -19.02
C ILE A 338 -2.74 -3.54 -17.70
N VAL A 339 -2.08 -3.85 -16.59
CA VAL A 339 -2.71 -3.89 -15.27
C VAL A 339 -2.80 -2.48 -14.69
N ASP A 340 -1.81 -1.61 -14.90
CA ASP A 340 -1.88 -0.18 -14.54
C ASP A 340 -3.06 0.50 -15.24
N ASP A 341 -3.21 0.25 -16.55
CA ASP A 341 -4.32 0.77 -17.37
C ASP A 341 -5.67 0.23 -16.88
N ALA A 342 -5.73 -1.01 -16.39
CA ALA A 342 -6.95 -1.60 -15.84
C ALA A 342 -7.31 -0.97 -14.48
N ILE A 343 -6.35 -0.76 -13.59
CA ILE A 343 -6.54 -0.09 -12.30
C ILE A 343 -7.01 1.35 -12.53
N GLN A 344 -6.34 2.09 -13.40
CA GLN A 344 -6.76 3.44 -13.79
C GLN A 344 -8.17 3.44 -14.40
N TYR A 345 -8.47 2.48 -15.28
CA TYR A 345 -9.80 2.33 -15.87
C TYR A 345 -10.88 2.11 -14.81
N ALA A 346 -10.65 1.22 -13.85
CA ALA A 346 -11.57 0.95 -12.76
C ALA A 346 -11.80 2.19 -11.89
N ASN A 347 -10.74 2.91 -11.53
CA ASN A 347 -10.84 4.17 -10.79
C ASN A 347 -11.66 5.22 -11.56
N ASN A 348 -11.41 5.39 -12.86
CA ASN A 348 -12.18 6.30 -13.72
C ASN A 348 -13.65 5.88 -13.90
N LYS A 349 -13.97 4.59 -13.77
CA LYS A 349 -15.33 4.06 -13.76
C LYS A 349 -16.05 4.22 -12.43
N GLY A 350 -15.34 4.62 -11.37
CA GLY A 350 -15.91 4.85 -10.04
C GLY A 350 -15.62 3.74 -9.04
N SER A 351 -14.75 2.78 -9.36
CA SER A 351 -14.35 1.71 -8.44
C SER A 351 -13.12 2.10 -7.62
N VAL A 352 -13.16 1.87 -6.30
CA VAL A 352 -11.96 1.97 -5.44
C VAL A 352 -11.19 0.65 -5.50
N VAL A 353 -9.90 0.69 -5.79
CA VAL A 353 -9.06 -0.52 -5.89
C VAL A 353 -8.22 -0.66 -4.62
N ILE A 354 -8.33 -1.80 -3.93
CA ILE A 354 -7.63 -2.08 -2.67
C ILE A 354 -6.69 -3.26 -2.90
N MET A 355 -5.40 -3.10 -2.59
CA MET A 355 -4.33 -3.99 -3.04
C MET A 355 -3.46 -4.47 -1.88
N ALA A 356 -3.20 -5.77 -1.78
CA ALA A 356 -2.28 -6.32 -0.80
C ALA A 356 -0.85 -5.81 -1.03
N ALA A 357 -0.19 -5.31 0.01
CA ALA A 357 1.17 -4.79 -0.11
C ALA A 357 2.23 -5.88 -0.37
N GLY A 358 1.96 -7.14 -0.06
CA GLY A 358 2.88 -8.27 -0.20
C GLY A 358 3.45 -8.79 1.14
N ASN A 359 4.11 -9.95 1.10
CA ASN A 359 4.46 -10.75 2.28
C ASN A 359 5.93 -11.19 2.31
N TYR A 360 6.86 -10.28 1.97
CA TYR A 360 8.28 -10.60 1.75
C TYR A 360 9.26 -9.74 2.58
N ASP A 361 8.77 -9.01 3.60
CA ASP A 361 9.56 -8.04 4.38
C ASP A 361 10.26 -6.99 3.51
N LEU A 362 9.62 -6.60 2.40
CA LEU A 362 10.19 -5.58 1.52
C LEU A 362 9.97 -4.18 2.09
N PRO A 363 10.89 -3.24 1.84
CA PRO A 363 10.79 -1.86 2.33
C PRO A 363 9.70 -1.03 1.62
N GLN A 364 8.96 -1.61 0.68
CA GLN A 364 7.91 -0.98 -0.11
C GLN A 364 6.89 -2.04 -0.59
N PRO A 365 5.70 -1.64 -1.08
CA PRO A 365 4.73 -2.59 -1.62
C PRO A 365 5.25 -3.33 -2.86
N ASP A 366 4.71 -4.52 -3.09
CA ASP A 366 4.85 -5.25 -4.34
C ASP A 366 3.86 -4.77 -5.40
N TYR A 367 4.05 -5.24 -6.63
CA TYR A 367 3.10 -5.00 -7.71
C TYR A 367 1.87 -5.93 -7.59
N PRO A 368 0.62 -5.45 -7.73
CA PRO A 368 0.22 -4.14 -8.25
C PRO A 368 0.11 -2.98 -7.24
N ALA A 369 0.26 -3.23 -5.94
CA ALA A 369 0.04 -2.24 -4.87
C ALA A 369 0.96 -1.01 -4.96
N THR A 370 2.09 -1.08 -5.68
CA THR A 370 2.91 0.09 -6.00
C THR A 370 2.17 1.18 -6.79
N ASN A 371 1.04 0.88 -7.44
CA ASN A 371 0.17 1.85 -8.13
C ASN A 371 -0.57 2.80 -7.19
N ALA A 372 -0.60 2.55 -5.88
CA ALA A 372 -1.31 3.40 -4.93
C ALA A 372 -0.69 4.79 -4.76
N ASP A 373 0.41 5.10 -5.45
CA ASP A 373 0.90 6.48 -5.62
C ASP A 373 0.04 7.30 -6.60
N ARG A 374 -0.80 6.62 -7.39
CA ARG A 374 -1.63 7.20 -8.45
C ARG A 374 -3.10 6.81 -8.31
N PHE A 375 -3.38 5.53 -8.04
CA PHE A 375 -4.73 4.97 -7.99
C PHE A 375 -4.81 3.81 -6.99
N GLY A 376 -5.87 3.81 -6.18
CA GLY A 376 -6.12 2.74 -5.22
C GLY A 376 -5.27 2.84 -3.97
N ILE A 377 -5.38 1.83 -3.10
CA ILE A 377 -4.77 1.82 -1.76
C ILE A 377 -3.97 0.53 -1.57
N ALA A 378 -2.72 0.66 -1.15
CA ALA A 378 -1.90 -0.45 -0.71
C ALA A 378 -2.19 -0.78 0.77
N VAL A 379 -2.27 -2.08 1.09
CA VAL A 379 -2.65 -2.54 2.42
C VAL A 379 -1.57 -3.42 3.03
N GLY A 380 -0.94 -2.91 4.09
CA GLY A 380 -0.09 -3.67 4.99
C GLY A 380 -0.88 -4.40 6.07
N GLY A 381 -0.21 -5.29 6.78
CA GLY A 381 -0.85 -6.15 7.77
C GLY A 381 -0.31 -5.96 9.20
N ILE A 382 -1.23 -6.01 10.16
CA ILE A 382 -0.93 -6.01 11.61
C ILE A 382 -1.48 -7.27 12.30
N ASP A 383 -0.93 -7.59 13.46
CA ASP A 383 -1.45 -8.59 14.37
C ASP A 383 -2.48 -8.00 15.37
N ARG A 384 -3.01 -8.87 16.24
CA ARG A 384 -3.98 -8.51 17.30
C ARG A 384 -3.46 -7.55 18.36
N ASN A 385 -2.14 -7.34 18.45
CA ASN A 385 -1.50 -6.43 19.37
C ASN A 385 -1.20 -5.08 18.70
N ASN A 386 -1.76 -4.82 17.52
CA ASN A 386 -1.47 -3.65 16.69
C ASN A 386 -0.01 -3.60 16.22
N ARG A 387 0.69 -4.73 16.17
CA ARG A 387 2.06 -4.80 15.68
C ARG A 387 2.07 -5.12 14.20
N MET A 388 2.79 -4.34 13.40
CA MET A 388 3.10 -4.71 12.03
C MET A 388 3.98 -5.96 12.05
N TYR A 389 3.56 -7.02 11.35
CA TYR A 389 4.31 -8.28 11.38
C TYR A 389 5.50 -8.24 10.42
N GLU A 390 6.55 -8.98 10.79
CA GLU A 390 7.88 -8.93 10.17
C GLU A 390 7.81 -9.01 8.64
N TYR A 391 7.10 -9.99 8.09
CA TYR A 391 7.03 -10.20 6.66
C TYR A 391 6.01 -9.32 5.89
N SER A 392 5.27 -8.39 6.52
CA SER A 392 4.39 -7.47 5.78
C SER A 392 5.21 -6.46 4.98
N ASN A 393 5.08 -6.37 3.67
CA ASN A 393 5.77 -5.32 2.93
C ASN A 393 5.37 -3.93 3.46
N ARG A 394 6.36 -3.04 3.63
CA ARG A 394 6.21 -1.71 4.23
C ARG A 394 5.66 -0.69 3.23
N ALA A 395 5.28 0.49 3.71
CA ALA A 395 4.80 1.59 2.85
C ALA A 395 5.92 2.21 1.99
N GLY A 396 7.16 2.16 2.46
CA GLY A 396 8.29 2.80 1.79
C GLY A 396 8.30 4.31 1.93
N PHE A 397 9.30 4.92 1.32
CA PHE A 397 9.62 6.33 1.56
C PHE A 397 8.95 7.30 0.59
N ARG A 398 8.41 6.78 -0.51
CA ARG A 398 7.55 7.54 -1.41
C ARG A 398 6.14 7.56 -0.82
N THR A 399 5.52 8.74 -0.70
CA THR A 399 4.11 8.78 -0.31
C THR A 399 3.26 8.06 -1.34
N LEU A 400 2.41 7.19 -0.85
CA LEU A 400 1.34 6.56 -1.59
C LEU A 400 0.17 6.33 -0.64
N ASP A 401 -1.00 6.03 -1.17
CA ASP A 401 -2.14 5.69 -0.35
C ASP A 401 -1.92 4.32 0.27
N TYR A 402 -1.44 4.33 1.51
CA TYR A 402 -1.09 3.13 2.26
C TYR A 402 -1.70 3.17 3.65
N VAL A 403 -2.41 2.12 4.02
CA VAL A 403 -2.91 1.88 5.38
C VAL A 403 -2.56 0.47 5.82
N VAL A 404 -2.69 0.20 7.12
CA VAL A 404 -2.62 -1.17 7.63
C VAL A 404 -3.97 -1.65 8.15
N ALA A 405 -4.15 -2.96 8.13
CA ALA A 405 -5.32 -3.63 8.69
C ALA A 405 -4.97 -5.01 9.28
N PRO A 406 -5.85 -5.62 10.07
CA PRO A 406 -5.66 -6.97 10.61
C PRO A 406 -5.32 -8.02 9.55
N GLY A 407 -4.14 -8.62 9.65
CA GLY A 407 -3.64 -9.58 8.66
C GLY A 407 -3.08 -10.88 9.24
N VAL A 408 -2.97 -11.05 10.56
CA VAL A 408 -2.41 -12.26 11.19
C VAL A 408 -3.47 -13.01 11.98
N ASP A 409 -3.55 -14.33 11.82
CA ASP A 409 -4.52 -15.17 12.53
C ASP A 409 -5.97 -14.73 12.29
N ILE A 410 -6.30 -14.48 11.02
CA ILE A 410 -7.62 -14.07 10.57
C ILE A 410 -8.46 -15.31 10.28
N VAL A 411 -9.53 -15.50 11.05
CA VAL A 411 -10.53 -16.53 10.78
C VAL A 411 -11.49 -16.02 9.72
N SER A 412 -11.71 -16.83 8.68
CA SER A 412 -12.70 -16.57 7.65
C SER A 412 -13.24 -17.85 7.02
N THR A 413 -14.22 -17.71 6.13
CA THR A 413 -14.85 -18.78 5.35
C THR A 413 -13.85 -19.47 4.42
N THR A 414 -14.00 -20.78 4.22
CA THR A 414 -13.26 -21.56 3.23
C THR A 414 -14.21 -22.53 2.53
N PRO A 415 -13.86 -23.05 1.34
CA PRO A 415 -14.79 -23.85 0.54
C PRO A 415 -15.39 -25.04 1.30
N TYR A 416 -16.55 -25.48 0.84
CA TYR A 416 -17.31 -26.60 1.43
C TYR A 416 -17.81 -26.33 2.85
N ASN A 417 -18.29 -25.11 3.12
CA ASN A 417 -18.85 -24.69 4.42
C ASN A 417 -17.87 -24.86 5.59
N THR A 418 -16.60 -24.56 5.36
CA THR A 418 -15.55 -24.66 6.39
C THR A 418 -15.04 -23.28 6.77
N TYR A 419 -14.28 -23.21 7.86
CA TYR A 419 -13.62 -21.98 8.30
C TYR A 419 -12.17 -22.29 8.64
N ASN A 420 -11.27 -21.38 8.30
CA ASN A 420 -9.85 -21.55 8.57
C ASN A 420 -9.18 -20.22 8.93
N THR A 421 -7.97 -20.34 9.48
CA THR A 421 -7.18 -19.20 9.94
C THR A 421 -6.01 -18.97 8.99
N TYR A 422 -5.97 -17.82 8.32
CA TYR A 422 -4.86 -17.42 7.45
C TYR A 422 -4.19 -16.14 7.94
N SER A 423 -2.95 -15.95 7.47
CA SER A 423 -2.12 -14.79 7.77
C SER A 423 -1.49 -14.26 6.48
N GLY A 424 -1.46 -12.95 6.31
CA GLY A 424 -0.86 -12.24 5.18
C GLY A 424 -1.59 -10.93 4.86
N THR A 425 -0.98 -10.11 4.02
CA THR A 425 -1.57 -8.85 3.55
C THR A 425 -2.85 -9.12 2.76
N SER A 426 -2.94 -10.28 2.12
CA SER A 426 -4.17 -10.81 1.51
C SER A 426 -5.37 -10.88 2.47
N MET A 427 -5.13 -11.05 3.77
CA MET A 427 -6.19 -11.03 4.80
C MET A 427 -6.38 -9.62 5.39
N ALA A 428 -5.42 -8.71 5.26
CA ALA A 428 -5.56 -7.31 5.64
C ALA A 428 -6.39 -6.51 4.62
N THR A 429 -6.11 -6.69 3.32
CA THR A 429 -6.82 -6.07 2.18
C THR A 429 -8.35 -6.14 2.29
N PRO A 430 -8.99 -7.29 2.57
CA PRO A 430 -10.44 -7.40 2.64
C PRO A 430 -11.06 -6.58 3.78
N HIS A 431 -10.33 -6.34 4.87
CA HIS A 431 -10.83 -5.46 5.92
C HIS A 431 -10.95 -4.02 5.41
N VAL A 432 -9.94 -3.52 4.68
CA VAL A 432 -9.97 -2.18 4.08
C VAL A 432 -11.04 -2.10 2.98
N ALA A 433 -11.19 -3.14 2.16
CA ALA A 433 -12.26 -3.22 1.16
C ALA A 433 -13.66 -3.16 1.80
N GLY A 434 -13.84 -3.86 2.93
CA GLY A 434 -15.07 -3.77 3.72
C GLY A 434 -15.30 -2.36 4.29
N VAL A 435 -14.27 -1.69 4.82
CA VAL A 435 -14.41 -0.30 5.30
C VAL A 435 -14.77 0.65 4.15
N ALA A 436 -14.15 0.50 2.97
CA ALA A 436 -14.51 1.25 1.78
C ALA A 436 -16.00 1.05 1.41
N ALA A 437 -16.49 -0.19 1.53
CA ALA A 437 -17.91 -0.48 1.30
C ALA A 437 -18.83 0.17 2.34
N LEU A 438 -18.44 0.24 3.62
CA LEU A 438 -19.19 0.98 4.64
C LEU A 438 -19.22 2.48 4.34
N VAL A 439 -18.10 3.06 3.92
CA VAL A 439 -17.99 4.47 3.51
C VAL A 439 -18.92 4.78 2.34
N LEU A 440 -18.92 3.93 1.31
CA LEU A 440 -19.78 4.09 0.14
C LEU A 440 -21.26 3.84 0.46
N ASN A 441 -21.58 2.94 1.39
CA ASN A 441 -22.96 2.77 1.88
C ASN A 441 -23.47 4.03 2.58
N ALA A 442 -22.62 4.72 3.34
CA ALA A 442 -22.96 6.01 3.96
C ALA A 442 -23.10 7.15 2.94
N ASN A 443 -22.25 7.18 1.91
CA ASN A 443 -22.33 8.18 0.85
C ASN A 443 -21.94 7.59 -0.52
N PRO A 444 -22.93 7.11 -1.32
CA PRO A 444 -22.67 6.44 -2.59
C PRO A 444 -22.27 7.40 -3.73
N LYS A 445 -22.18 8.70 -3.46
CA LYS A 445 -21.77 9.73 -4.44
C LYS A 445 -20.27 10.04 -4.38
N LEU A 446 -19.54 9.46 -3.43
CA LEU A 446 -18.11 9.66 -3.31
C LEU A 446 -17.40 9.09 -4.53
N THR A 447 -16.46 9.85 -5.08
CA THR A 447 -15.55 9.33 -6.10
C THR A 447 -14.49 8.43 -5.45
N PRO A 448 -13.80 7.57 -6.22
CA PRO A 448 -12.74 6.73 -5.66
C PRO A 448 -11.66 7.52 -4.91
N ALA A 449 -11.15 8.59 -5.50
CA ALA A 449 -10.18 9.48 -4.85
C ALA A 449 -10.71 10.09 -3.53
N GLN A 450 -12.01 10.36 -3.41
CA GLN A 450 -12.59 10.84 -2.15
C GLN A 450 -12.65 9.73 -1.09
N VAL A 451 -12.97 8.49 -1.48
CA VAL A 451 -12.93 7.34 -0.56
C VAL A 451 -11.49 7.07 -0.10
N GLU A 452 -10.54 7.05 -1.03
CA GLU A 452 -9.09 6.93 -0.76
C GLU A 452 -8.64 7.98 0.26
N GLN A 453 -8.95 9.26 0.00
CA GLN A 453 -8.64 10.37 0.89
C GLN A 453 -9.29 10.23 2.29
N ILE A 454 -10.53 9.75 2.36
CA ILE A 454 -11.20 9.50 3.64
C ILE A 454 -10.48 8.41 4.43
N LEU A 455 -10.14 7.29 3.79
CA LEU A 455 -9.49 6.18 4.45
C LEU A 455 -8.11 6.56 4.98
N ILE A 456 -7.28 7.25 4.20
CA ILE A 456 -5.94 7.68 4.66
C ILE A 456 -6.00 8.79 5.70
N SER A 457 -6.90 9.77 5.57
CA SER A 457 -6.97 10.90 6.52
C SER A 457 -7.61 10.56 7.86
N THR A 458 -8.28 9.41 7.94
CA THR A 458 -8.92 8.93 9.16
C THR A 458 -8.22 7.71 9.77
N ALA A 459 -7.21 7.16 9.07
CA ALA A 459 -6.36 6.12 9.60
C ALA A 459 -5.65 6.58 10.89
N ASN A 460 -5.42 5.64 11.80
CA ASN A 460 -4.94 5.90 13.14
C ASN A 460 -3.49 5.44 13.31
N PRO A 461 -2.50 6.34 13.22
CA PRO A 461 -1.09 5.98 13.39
C PRO A 461 -0.74 5.63 14.84
N ASN A 462 -1.52 6.08 15.81
CA ASN A 462 -1.30 5.77 17.24
C ASN A 462 -1.76 4.37 17.63
N ARG A 463 -2.43 3.65 16.71
CA ARG A 463 -2.84 2.25 16.87
C ARG A 463 -1.98 1.32 16.02
N VAL A 464 -0.72 1.68 15.78
CA VAL A 464 0.26 0.82 15.10
C VAL A 464 1.58 0.87 15.83
N THR A 465 2.21 -0.29 15.98
CA THR A 465 3.58 -0.46 16.49
C THR A 465 4.39 -1.27 15.48
N VAL A 466 5.71 -1.05 15.44
CA VAL A 466 6.65 -1.71 14.50
C VAL A 466 7.64 -2.54 15.29
#